data_AF-A0A8J4A8V3-F1
#
_entry.id   AF-A0A8J4A8V3-F1
#
_cell.length_a   1.000
_cell.length_b   1.000
_cell.length_c   1.000
_cell.angle_alpha   90.00
_cell.angle_beta   90.00
_cell.angle_gamma   90.00
#
_symmetry.space_group_name_H-M   'P 1'
#
loop_
_entity.id
_entity.type
_entity.pdbx_description
1 polymer ?
#
loop_
_entity_poly.entity_id
_entity_poly.type
_entity_poly.pdbx_seq_one_letter_code
_entity_poly.pdbx_strand_id
1 'polypeptide(L)' 'MAAKGPQPPDRIVRFGVGPIARRRAMALADRLRGRRTPAAALFKLEYGGWVVAIYRGTLPAEPPWRHHDDAD' A
#
# COMPACT_ATOMS: atom_id res chain seq x y z
N MET A 1 4.67 -20.15 16.88
CA MET A 1 4.29 -19.62 15.54
C MET A 1 4.28 -18.11 15.65
N ALA A 2 5.38 -17.44 15.31
CA ALA A 2 5.44 -15.98 15.40
C ALA A 2 4.62 -15.39 14.25
N ALA A 3 3.55 -14.67 14.57
CA ALA A 3 2.87 -13.80 13.62
C ALA A 3 3.94 -12.82 13.09
N LYS A 4 4.42 -13.05 11.87
CA LYS A 4 5.27 -12.09 11.17
C LYS A 4 4.43 -10.83 11.03
N GLY A 5 4.72 -9.84 11.87
CA GLY A 5 4.20 -8.49 11.68
C GLY A 5 4.44 -8.02 10.24
N PRO A 6 3.66 -7.04 9.76
CA PRO A 6 3.75 -6.54 8.40
C PRO A 6 5.20 -6.32 8.00
N GLN A 7 5.65 -7.04 6.97
CA GLN A 7 7.01 -6.85 6.47
C GLN A 7 7.15 -5.37 6.09
N PRO A 8 8.12 -4.64 6.65
CA PRO A 8 8.20 -3.20 6.42
C PRO A 8 8.40 -2.95 4.92
N PRO A 9 7.71 -1.96 4.33
CA PRO A 9 7.93 -1.61 2.94
C PRO A 9 9.37 -1.13 2.76
N ASP A 10 10.01 -1.62 1.72
CA ASP A 10 11.37 -1.24 1.33
C ASP A 10 11.40 0.23 0.89
N ARG A 11 10.29 0.69 0.27
CA ARG A 11 10.11 2.07 -0.14
C ARG A 11 8.67 2.53 -0.01
N ILE A 12 8.49 3.79 0.39
CA ILE A 12 7.18 4.46 0.46
C ILE A 12 7.21 5.68 -0.47
N VAL A 13 6.27 5.73 -1.42
CA VAL A 13 6.05 6.88 -2.30
C VAL A 13 4.80 7.63 -1.82
N ARG A 14 4.92 8.92 -1.50
CA ARG A 14 3.82 9.72 -0.94
C ARG A 14 3.13 10.54 -2.04
N PHE A 15 1.80 10.55 -2.05
CA PHE A 15 0.98 11.28 -3.03
C PHE A 15 0.12 12.39 -2.40
N GLY A 16 -0.03 12.42 -1.09
CA GLY A 16 -0.84 13.40 -0.37
C GLY A 16 -2.32 13.01 -0.26
N VAL A 17 -3.18 13.97 0.05
CA VAL A 17 -4.61 13.74 0.30
C VAL A 17 -5.47 13.98 -0.94
N GLY A 18 -6.64 13.34 -0.96
CA GLY A 18 -7.70 13.62 -1.95
C GLY A 18 -7.80 12.63 -3.12
N PRO A 19 -8.81 12.82 -3.99
CA PRO A 19 -9.18 11.86 -5.03
C PRO A 19 -8.15 11.76 -6.17
N ILE A 20 -7.38 12.83 -6.42
CA ILE A 20 -6.28 12.80 -7.39
C ILE A 20 -5.10 11.98 -6.84
N ALA A 21 -4.76 12.17 -5.57
CA ALA A 21 -3.70 11.40 -4.90
C ALA A 21 -4.04 9.91 -4.84
N ARG A 22 -5.31 9.57 -4.54
CA ARG A 22 -5.83 8.20 -4.61
C ARG A 22 -5.59 7.57 -5.98
N ARG A 23 -6.04 8.22 -7.05
CA ARG A 23 -5.91 7.71 -8.42
C ARG A 23 -4.45 7.52 -8.82
N ARG A 24 -3.58 8.47 -8.47
CA ARG A 24 -2.14 8.38 -8.74
C ARG A 24 -1.48 7.23 -7.96
N ALA A 25 -1.83 7.05 -6.69
CA ALA A 25 -1.31 5.97 -5.87
C ALA A 25 -1.74 4.59 -6.41
N MET A 26 -3.02 4.42 -6.75
CA MET A 26 -3.54 3.19 -7.35
C MET A 26 -2.88 2.89 -8.69
N ALA A 27 -2.83 3.86 -9.60
CA ALA A 27 -2.20 3.70 -10.91
C ALA A 27 -0.71 3.32 -10.80
N LEU A 28 0.03 3.90 -9.84
CA LEU A 28 1.43 3.52 -9.60
C LEU A 28 1.53 2.09 -9.06
N ALA A 29 0.69 1.71 -8.09
CA ALA A 29 0.68 0.36 -7.54
C ALA A 29 0.38 -0.69 -8.63
N ASP A 30 -0.62 -0.45 -9.48
CA ASP A 30 -0.95 -1.35 -10.59
C ASP A 30 0.18 -1.43 -11.62
N ARG A 31 0.81 -0.30 -11.95
CA ARG A 31 1.97 -0.29 -12.85
C ARG A 31 3.15 -1.10 -12.30
N LEU A 32 3.39 -1.03 -10.99
CA LEU A 32 4.44 -1.80 -10.33
C LEU A 32 4.09 -3.29 -10.30
N ARG A 33 2.85 -3.65 -9.98
CA ARG A 33 2.36 -5.03 -10.03
C ARG A 33 2.48 -5.63 -11.43
N GLY A 34 2.13 -4.87 -12.48
CA GLY A 34 2.33 -5.29 -13.87
C GLY A 34 3.79 -5.57 -14.23
N ARG A 35 4.74 -4.97 -13.51
CA ARG A 35 6.19 -5.24 -13.63
C ARG A 35 6.69 -6.33 -12.67
N ARG A 36 5.78 -7.14 -12.10
CA ARG A 36 6.07 -8.14 -11.06
C ARG A 36 6.75 -7.54 -9.82
N THR A 37 6.60 -6.24 -9.59
CA THR A 37 7.07 -5.58 -8.39
C THR A 37 5.92 -5.55 -7.38
N PRO A 38 6.07 -6.15 -6.20
CA PRO A 38 5.02 -6.13 -5.19
C PRO A 38 4.85 -4.70 -4.65
N ALA A 39 3.72 -4.07 -5.00
CA ALA A 39 3.36 -2.76 -4.51
C ALA A 39 1.90 -2.69 -4.06
N ALA A 40 1.61 -1.84 -3.08
CA ALA A 40 0.26 -1.60 -2.58
C ALA A 40 0.03 -0.09 -2.39
N ALA A 41 -1.11 0.40 -2.87
CA ALA A 41 -1.58 1.75 -2.59
C ALA A 41 -2.37 1.75 -1.27
N LEU A 42 -2.04 2.67 -0.37
CA LEU A 42 -2.54 2.73 1.01
C LEU A 42 -2.93 4.16 1.36
N PHE A 43 -3.95 4.33 2.19
CA PHE A 43 -4.21 5.60 2.83
C PHE A 43 -3.69 5.57 4.26
N LYS A 44 -2.77 6.48 4.60
CA LYS A 44 -2.12 6.58 5.90
C LYS A 44 -2.05 8.04 6.31
N LEU A 45 -2.84 8.41 7.33
CA LEU A 45 -2.83 9.77 7.89
C LEU A 45 -1.44 10.14 8.43
N GLU A 46 -0.73 9.20 9.05
CA GLU A 46 0.66 9.36 9.53
C GLU A 46 1.63 9.80 8.42
N TYR A 47 1.33 9.46 7.16
CA TYR A 47 2.13 9.83 5.99
C TYR A 47 1.53 10.97 5.17
N GLY A 48 0.50 11.65 5.69
CA GLY A 48 -0.16 12.76 5.02
C GLY A 48 -1.10 12.35 3.88
N GLY A 49 -1.56 11.10 3.85
CA GLY A 49 -2.61 10.64 2.93
C GLY A 49 -2.27 9.38 2.15
N TRP A 50 -2.55 9.39 0.84
CA TRP A 50 -2.29 8.27 -0.05
C TRP A 50 -0.80 8.05 -0.26
N VAL A 51 -0.36 6.81 -0.11
CA VAL A 51 1.01 6.36 -0.32
C VAL A 51 1.03 5.06 -1.11
N VAL A 52 2.17 4.75 -1.72
CA VAL A 52 2.45 3.44 -2.32
C VAL A 52 3.61 2.80 -1.58
N ALA A 53 3.31 1.69 -0.93
CA ALA A 53 4.28 0.81 -0.29
C ALA A 53 4.83 -0.16 -1.35
N ILE A 54 6.14 -0.19 -1.52
CA ILE A 54 6.86 -1.11 -2.40
C ILE A 54 7.61 -2.09 -1.51
N TYR A 55 7.40 -3.39 -1.75
CA TYR A 55 8.02 -4.45 -1.00
C TYR A 55 9.18 -5.05 -1.80
N ARG A 56 10.16 -5.63 -1.10
CA ARG A 56 11.22 -6.40 -1.75
C ARG A 56 10.88 -7.89 -1.62
N GLY A 57 10.58 -8.53 -2.75
CA GLY A 57 10.23 -9.96 -2.82
C GLY A 57 8.74 -10.21 -3.03
N THR A 58 8.05 -10.71 -2.02
CA THR A 58 6.63 -11.08 -2.09
C THR A 58 5.76 -10.00 -1.44
N LEU A 59 4.66 -9.64 -2.09
CA LEU A 59 3.61 -8.87 -1.41
C LEU A 59 3.08 -9.77 -0.27
N PRO A 60 2.90 -9.28 0.96
CA PRO A 60 2.26 -10.09 1.98
C PRO A 60 0.91 -10.59 1.45
N ALA A 61 0.69 -11.91 1.53
CA ALA A 61 -0.51 -12.59 1.01
C ALA A 61 -1.80 -12.02 1.63
N GLU A 62 -1.66 -11.46 2.82
CA GLU A 62 -2.66 -10.66 3.49
C GLU A 62 -2.17 -9.21 3.52
N PRO A 63 -2.83 -8.26 2.86
CA PRO A 63 -2.55 -6.86 3.13
C PRO A 63 -2.74 -6.65 4.64
N PRO A 64 -1.71 -6.26 5.41
CA PRO A 64 -1.79 -6.14 6.88
C PRO A 64 -2.72 -5.02 7.38
N TRP A 65 -3.53 -4.45 6.48
CA TRP A 65 -4.51 -3.39 6.69
C TRP A 65 -5.91 -3.81 6.23
N ARG A 66 -6.17 -5.12 6.03
CA ARG A 66 -7.54 -5.61 5.83
C ARG A 66 -8.30 -5.62 7.15
N HIS A 67 -8.48 -4.44 7.74
CA HIS A 67 -9.49 -4.17 8.76
C HIS A 67 -9.87 -2.69 8.67
N HIS A 68 -11.18 -2.46 8.67
CA HIS A 68 -11.93 -1.19 8.48
C HIS A 68 -12.31 -0.84 7.03
N ASP A 69 -13.38 -1.49 6.58
CA ASP A 69 -14.57 -0.99 5.85
C ASP A 69 -15.29 -2.28 5.39
N ASP A 70 -16.54 -2.59 5.74
CA ASP A 70 -17.71 -1.73 5.94
C ASP A 70 -18.45 -2.13 7.22
N ALA A 71 -18.72 -1.15 8.09
CA ALA A 71 -19.90 -1.18 8.94
C ALA A 71 -21.04 -0.59 8.11
N ASP A 72 -21.96 -1.45 7.68
CA ASP A 72 -23.34 -1.07 7.34
C ASP A 72 -24.21 -1.29 8.58
#